data_AF-A0A660MJT9-F1
#
_entry.id   AF-A0A660MJT9-F1
#
_cell.length_a   1.000
_cell.length_b   1.000
_cell.length_c   1.000
_cell.angle_alpha   90.00
_cell.angle_beta   90.00
_cell.angle_gamma   90.00
#
_symmetry.space_group_name_H-M   'P 1'
#
loop_
_entity.id
_entity.type
_entity.pdbx_description
1 polymer ?
#
loop_
_entity_poly.entity_id
_entity_poly.type
_entity_poly.pdbx_seq_one_letter_code
_entity_poly.pdbx_strand_id
1 'polypeptide(L)'
;MMTLWLILRDRDGNETAVEEDLPGFFFAEETLDDQCDVLGVTRISEFVDSTELVEDMDGFLHSDEFDAVLADFIEENGHAEEMQALAEEMRAEHDGVEAEWHDPQGLLRSIHALREHYTAHPDSFDEDLEACGLEDVLDDINLLEPVLQQAIANGQSVHLRLLS
;
A
#
# COMPACT_ATOMS: atom_id res chain seq x y z
N MET A 1 11.83 4.81 -7.11
CA MET A 1 11.88 3.33 -6.97
C MET A 1 10.82 3.06 -5.93
N MET A 2 9.78 2.32 -6.29
CA MET A 2 8.62 2.19 -5.41
C MET A 2 8.94 1.35 -4.18
N THR A 3 8.41 1.75 -3.03
CA THR A 3 8.54 1.05 -1.75
C THR A 3 7.43 1.45 -0.80
N LEU A 4 7.30 0.74 0.32
CA LEU A 4 6.34 1.05 1.38
C LEU A 4 7.02 1.76 2.54
N TRP A 5 6.34 2.78 3.09
CA TRP A 5 6.77 3.48 4.30
C TRP A 5 5.71 3.34 5.39
N LEU A 6 6.12 3.15 6.65
CA LEU A 6 5.20 3.17 7.77
C LEU A 6 4.90 4.63 8.17
N ILE A 7 3.63 5.01 8.12
CA ILE A 7 3.17 6.31 8.61
C ILE A 7 2.38 6.11 9.90
N LEU A 8 2.71 6.88 10.92
CA LEU A 8 1.95 6.97 12.16
C LEU A 8 1.13 8.25 12.17
N ARG A 9 -0.06 8.20 12.76
CA ARG A 9 -0.85 9.37 13.10
C ARG A 9 -1.13 9.44 14.59
N ASP A 10 -0.81 10.57 15.19
CA ASP A 10 -1.09 10.83 16.60
C ASP A 10 -2.55 11.24 16.84
N ARG A 11 -2.91 11.47 18.11
CA ARG A 11 -4.28 11.84 18.50
C ARG A 11 -4.68 13.26 18.09
N ASP A 12 -3.69 14.10 17.79
CA ASP A 12 -3.89 15.47 17.32
C ASP A 12 -4.00 15.51 15.79
N GLY A 13 -3.85 14.37 15.11
CA GLY A 13 -3.94 14.21 13.66
C GLY A 13 -2.63 14.48 12.93
N ASN A 14 -1.49 14.62 13.64
CA ASN A 14 -0.21 14.81 12.99
C ASN A 14 0.31 13.47 12.46
N GLU A 15 0.73 13.47 11.20
CA GLU A 15 1.33 12.32 10.53
C GLU A 15 2.85 12.37 10.62
N THR A 16 3.48 11.21 10.72
CA THR A 16 4.93 11.07 10.75
C THR A 16 5.34 9.78 10.05
N ALA A 17 6.19 9.90 9.02
CA ALA A 17 6.91 8.77 8.47
C ALA A 17 7.97 8.32 9.48
N VAL A 18 7.96 7.03 9.84
CA VAL A 18 8.81 6.51 10.92
C VAL A 18 9.73 5.39 10.49
N GLU A 19 9.35 4.62 9.46
CA GLU A 19 10.24 3.66 8.81
C GLU A 19 10.13 3.86 7.32
N GLU A 20 11.27 4.13 6.71
CA GLU A 20 11.44 4.42 5.30
C GLU A 20 12.06 3.19 4.65
N ASP A 21 11.56 2.85 3.47
CA ASP A 21 12.05 1.77 2.61
C ASP A 21 11.83 0.37 3.20
N LEU A 22 10.61 -0.16 3.04
CA LEU A 22 10.22 -1.54 3.34
C LEU A 22 10.12 -2.38 2.04
N PRO A 23 11.25 -2.69 1.38
CA PRO A 23 11.25 -3.36 0.08
C PRO A 23 10.75 -4.81 0.17
N GLY A 24 10.98 -5.49 1.30
CA GLY A 24 10.51 -6.85 1.51
C GLY A 24 8.99 -6.93 1.49
N PHE A 25 8.34 -6.02 2.20
CA PHE A 25 6.88 -5.92 2.22
C PHE A 25 6.33 -5.49 0.86
N PHE A 26 6.99 -4.55 0.19
CA PHE A 26 6.55 -4.08 -1.13
C PHE A 26 6.62 -5.19 -2.20
N PHE A 27 7.76 -5.87 -2.32
CA PHE A 27 7.95 -6.87 -3.38
C PHE A 27 7.28 -8.20 -3.09
N ALA A 28 7.07 -8.56 -1.82
CA ALA A 28 6.46 -9.83 -1.43
C ALA A 28 4.98 -9.73 -1.03
N GLU A 29 4.33 -8.56 -1.17
CA GLU A 29 2.97 -8.29 -0.65
C GLU A 29 1.98 -9.42 -0.91
N GLU A 30 1.85 -9.87 -2.17
CA GLU A 30 0.93 -10.96 -2.56
C GLU A 30 1.25 -12.27 -1.83
N THR A 31 2.54 -12.64 -1.77
CA THR A 31 2.99 -13.84 -1.05
C THR A 31 2.73 -13.74 0.46
N LEU A 32 2.92 -12.56 1.04
CA LEU A 32 2.64 -12.31 2.45
C LEU A 32 1.14 -12.38 2.76
N ASP A 33 0.30 -11.86 1.88
CA ASP A 33 -1.15 -11.90 2.00
C ASP A 33 -1.71 -13.33 1.95
N ASP A 34 -1.26 -14.13 0.98
CA ASP A 34 -1.61 -15.55 0.90
C ASP A 34 -1.21 -16.29 2.19
N GLN A 35 -0.04 -15.96 2.73
CA GLN A 35 0.42 -16.56 3.99
C GLN A 35 -0.39 -16.06 5.19
N CYS A 36 -0.79 -14.79 5.22
CA CYS A 36 -1.69 -14.22 6.23
C CYS A 36 -3.06 -14.93 6.24
N ASP A 37 -3.62 -15.20 5.06
CA ASP A 37 -4.88 -15.95 4.91
C ASP A 37 -4.78 -17.35 5.50
N VAL A 38 -3.68 -18.07 5.23
CA VAL A 38 -3.42 -19.41 5.79
C VAL A 38 -3.27 -19.36 7.33
N LEU A 39 -2.64 -18.31 7.85
CA LEU A 39 -2.41 -18.11 9.29
C LEU A 39 -3.65 -17.56 10.02
N GLY A 40 -4.66 -17.08 9.28
CA GLY A 40 -5.87 -16.48 9.84
C GLY A 40 -5.63 -15.12 10.50
N VAL A 41 -4.68 -14.35 9.96
CA VAL A 41 -4.37 -12.98 10.39
C VAL A 41 -4.71 -11.98 9.28
N THR A 42 -4.76 -10.69 9.62
CA THR A 42 -5.07 -9.62 8.65
C THR A 42 -3.99 -9.54 7.57
N ARG A 43 -4.41 -9.40 6.31
CA ARG A 43 -3.51 -9.22 5.16
C ARG A 43 -2.64 -7.97 5.32
N ILE A 44 -1.46 -7.96 4.72
CA ILE A 44 -0.57 -6.79 4.69
C ILE A 44 -1.19 -5.71 3.80
N SER A 45 -1.77 -6.09 2.66
CA SER A 45 -2.46 -5.16 1.75
C SER A 45 -3.58 -4.35 2.40
N GLU A 46 -4.25 -4.89 3.42
CA GLU A 46 -5.29 -4.18 4.18
C GLU A 46 -4.74 -2.97 4.96
N PHE A 47 -3.42 -2.89 5.16
CA PHE A 47 -2.77 -1.73 5.78
C PHE A 47 -2.13 -0.81 4.74
N VAL A 48 -2.11 -1.17 3.46
CA VAL A 48 -1.46 -0.40 2.40
C VAL A 48 -2.36 0.76 1.97
N ASP A 49 -1.79 1.96 2.02
CA ASP A 49 -2.40 3.19 1.56
C ASP A 49 -1.86 3.55 0.17
N SER A 50 -2.72 3.41 -0.84
CA SER A 50 -2.46 3.82 -2.22
C SER A 50 -3.05 5.20 -2.56
N THR A 51 -3.49 5.97 -1.56
CA THR A 51 -4.15 7.27 -1.79
C THR A 51 -3.27 8.21 -2.60
N GLU A 52 -1.95 8.24 -2.38
CA GLU A 52 -1.05 9.11 -3.15
C GLU A 52 -1.03 8.78 -4.65
N LEU A 53 -1.04 7.49 -5.02
CA LEU A 53 -1.16 7.09 -6.43
C LEU A 53 -2.52 7.48 -7.02
N VAL A 54 -3.57 7.42 -6.20
CA VAL A 54 -4.92 7.83 -6.61
C VAL A 54 -4.99 9.35 -6.77
N GLU A 55 -4.36 10.13 -5.89
CA GLU A 55 -4.26 11.59 -6.00
C GLU A 55 -3.46 12.01 -7.25
N ASP A 56 -2.35 11.35 -7.55
CA ASP A 56 -1.59 11.58 -8.78
C ASP A 56 -2.42 11.26 -10.03
N MET A 57 -3.17 10.15 -10.01
CA MET A 57 -4.10 9.78 -11.08
C MET A 57 -5.22 10.80 -11.22
N ASP A 58 -5.82 11.23 -10.11
CA ASP A 58 -6.87 12.24 -10.08
C ASP A 58 -6.38 13.57 -10.67
N GLY A 59 -5.18 14.00 -10.27
CA GLY A 59 -4.52 15.18 -10.81
C GLY A 59 -4.30 15.09 -12.32
N PHE A 60 -3.90 13.91 -12.83
CA PHE A 60 -3.79 13.67 -14.26
C PHE A 60 -5.16 13.70 -14.97
N LEU A 61 -6.17 13.02 -14.44
CA LEU A 61 -7.52 12.96 -15.04
C LEU A 61 -8.20 14.34 -15.11
N HIS A 62 -7.84 15.25 -14.20
CA HIS A 62 -8.29 16.64 -14.18
C HIS A 62 -7.36 17.63 -14.88
N SER A 63 -6.32 17.14 -15.58
CA SER A 63 -5.35 17.98 -16.29
C SER A 63 -5.77 18.29 -17.73
N ASP A 64 -5.26 19.42 -18.24
CA ASP A 64 -5.36 19.78 -19.67
C ASP A 64 -4.69 18.73 -20.59
N GLU A 65 -3.71 17.97 -20.07
CA GLU A 65 -3.02 16.92 -20.81
C GLU A 65 -3.95 15.74 -21.10
N PHE A 66 -4.68 15.26 -20.08
CA PHE A 66 -5.66 14.20 -20.27
C PHE A 66 -6.79 14.64 -21.20
N ASP A 67 -7.29 15.87 -21.05
CA ASP A 67 -8.32 16.42 -21.94
C ASP A 67 -7.86 16.47 -23.40
N ALA A 68 -6.59 16.81 -23.66
CA ALA A 68 -6.01 16.77 -25.01
C ALA A 68 -5.90 15.34 -25.57
N VAL A 69 -5.44 14.38 -24.77
CA VAL A 69 -5.37 12.96 -25.15
C VAL A 69 -6.76 12.40 -25.47
N LEU A 70 -7.76 12.72 -24.64
CA LEU A 70 -9.14 12.32 -24.85
C LEU A 70 -9.71 12.92 -26.14
N ALA A 71 -9.45 14.21 -26.39
CA ALA A 71 -9.91 14.88 -27.60
C ALA A 71 -9.32 14.26 -28.88
N ASP A 72 -8.00 14.01 -28.90
CA ASP A 72 -7.33 13.35 -30.02
C ASP A 72 -7.87 11.93 -30.25
N PHE A 73 -8.09 11.16 -29.17
CA PHE A 73 -8.65 9.81 -29.24
C PHE A 73 -10.08 9.81 -29.83
N ILE A 74 -10.91 10.77 -29.41
CA ILE A 74 -12.27 10.96 -29.93
C ILE A 74 -12.25 11.38 -31.40
N GLU A 75 -11.32 12.23 -31.82
CA GLU A 75 -11.19 12.63 -33.23
C GLU A 75 -10.84 11.43 -34.12
N GLU A 76 -9.96 10.55 -33.65
CA GLU A 76 -9.52 9.36 -34.40
C GLU A 76 -10.57 8.24 -34.41
N ASN A 77 -11.25 8.00 -33.29
CA ASN A 77 -12.09 6.81 -33.09
C ASN A 77 -13.60 7.10 -33.07
N GLY A 78 -14.02 8.36 -32.91
CA GLY A 78 -15.41 8.74 -32.72
C GLY A 78 -15.92 8.49 -31.29
N HIS A 79 -17.21 8.19 -31.14
CA HIS A 79 -17.85 7.83 -29.86
C HIS A 79 -17.71 8.88 -28.73
N ALA A 80 -17.79 10.16 -29.06
CA ALA A 80 -17.57 11.27 -28.12
C ALA A 80 -18.40 11.16 -26.82
N GLU A 81 -19.69 10.84 -26.91
CA GLU A 81 -20.57 10.73 -25.73
C GLU A 81 -20.15 9.58 -24.80
N GLU A 82 -19.79 8.42 -25.35
CA GLU A 82 -19.35 7.25 -24.57
C GLU A 82 -18.00 7.50 -23.90
N MET A 83 -17.05 8.11 -24.63
CA MET A 83 -15.72 8.39 -24.11
C MET A 83 -15.73 9.50 -23.04
N GLN A 84 -16.59 10.51 -23.18
CA GLN A 84 -16.79 11.53 -22.15
C GLN A 84 -17.42 10.94 -20.89
N ALA A 85 -18.42 10.06 -21.04
CA ALA A 85 -19.04 9.39 -19.90
C ALA A 85 -18.04 8.51 -19.14
N LEU A 86 -17.18 7.77 -19.85
CA LEU A 86 -16.11 6.98 -19.22
C LEU A 86 -15.11 7.86 -18.47
N ALA A 87 -14.69 8.99 -19.06
CA ALA A 87 -13.78 9.93 -18.41
C ALA A 87 -14.39 10.54 -17.14
N GLU A 88 -15.70 10.87 -17.15
CA GLU A 88 -16.42 11.33 -15.95
C GLU A 88 -16.50 10.25 -14.88
N GLU A 89 -16.74 8.99 -15.26
CA GLU A 89 -16.75 7.85 -14.34
C GLU A 89 -15.39 7.66 -13.68
N MET A 90 -14.30 7.67 -14.47
CA MET A 90 -12.93 7.57 -13.93
C MET A 90 -12.61 8.69 -12.96
N ARG A 91 -12.96 9.95 -13.28
CA ARG A 91 -12.78 11.08 -12.36
C ARG A 91 -13.55 10.88 -11.05
N ALA A 92 -14.80 10.43 -11.13
CA ALA A 92 -15.62 10.22 -9.95
C ALA A 92 -15.14 9.07 -9.06
N GLU A 93 -14.47 8.06 -9.62
CA GLU A 93 -13.89 6.94 -8.86
C GLU A 93 -12.66 7.36 -8.04
N HIS A 94 -11.92 8.37 -8.50
CA HIS A 94 -10.66 8.82 -7.90
C HIS A 94 -10.78 10.11 -7.07
N ASP A 95 -11.94 10.78 -7.08
CA ASP A 95 -12.18 12.01 -6.31
C ASP A 95 -12.29 11.75 -4.80
N GLY A 96 -11.45 12.43 -4.01
CA GLY A 96 -11.59 12.52 -2.55
C GLY A 96 -11.34 11.21 -1.78
N VAL A 97 -10.51 10.32 -2.32
CA VAL A 97 -10.06 9.13 -1.58
C VAL A 97 -9.19 9.59 -0.41
N GLU A 98 -9.56 9.18 0.81
CA GLU A 98 -8.77 9.42 2.02
C GLU A 98 -8.13 8.13 2.48
N ALA A 99 -6.90 8.24 3.01
CA ALA A 99 -6.19 7.11 3.58
C ALA A 99 -6.96 6.47 4.75
N GLU A 100 -7.08 5.14 4.71
CA GLU A 100 -7.60 4.39 5.85
C GLU A 100 -6.56 4.29 6.97
N TRP A 101 -7.01 4.36 8.22
CA TRP A 101 -6.14 4.36 9.39
C TRP A 101 -6.48 3.21 10.32
N HIS A 102 -5.46 2.40 10.62
CA HIS A 102 -5.65 1.13 11.30
C HIS A 102 -5.08 1.15 12.72
N ASP A 103 -5.57 0.22 13.56
CA ASP A 103 -4.96 -0.08 14.84
C ASP A 103 -3.61 -0.79 14.61
N PRO A 104 -2.48 -0.24 15.11
CA PRO A 104 -1.16 -0.87 14.97
C PRO A 104 -1.10 -2.29 15.55
N GLN A 105 -1.99 -2.65 16.48
CA GLN A 105 -2.05 -4.01 17.00
C GLN A 105 -2.47 -5.02 15.93
N GLY A 106 -3.23 -4.60 14.90
CA GLY A 106 -3.55 -5.42 13.74
C GLY A 106 -2.31 -5.84 12.98
N LEU A 107 -1.55 -4.85 12.48
CA LEU A 107 -0.33 -5.07 11.73
C LEU A 107 0.72 -5.83 12.56
N LEU A 108 0.88 -5.48 13.84
CA LEU A 108 1.83 -6.17 14.73
C LEU A 108 1.54 -7.68 14.85
N ARG A 109 0.26 -8.07 14.92
CA ARG A 109 -0.12 -9.49 14.96
C ARG A 109 0.24 -10.21 13.66
N SER A 110 -0.02 -9.58 12.51
CA SER A 110 0.30 -10.16 11.20
C SER A 110 1.80 -10.36 11.03
N ILE A 111 2.62 -9.34 11.32
CA ILE A 111 4.08 -9.46 11.16
C ILE A 111 4.69 -10.47 12.14
N HIS A 112 4.14 -10.62 13.35
CA HIS A 112 4.57 -11.64 14.30
C HIS A 112 4.26 -13.05 13.80
N ALA A 113 3.05 -13.27 13.27
CA ALA A 113 2.65 -14.56 12.72
C ALA A 113 3.51 -14.95 11.50
N LEU A 114 3.76 -13.99 10.59
CA LEU A 114 4.65 -14.18 9.44
C LEU A 114 6.06 -14.52 9.88
N ARG A 115 6.63 -13.77 10.85
CA ARG A 115 7.97 -14.06 11.37
C ARG A 115 8.05 -15.45 11.98
N GLU A 116 7.08 -15.85 12.82
CA GLU A 116 7.06 -17.18 13.43
C GLU A 116 7.00 -18.27 12.36
N HIS A 117 6.13 -18.11 11.36
CA HIS A 117 5.97 -19.04 10.25
C HIS A 117 7.29 -19.22 9.49
N TYR A 118 7.85 -18.14 8.93
CA TYR A 118 9.03 -18.20 8.08
C TYR A 118 10.32 -18.51 8.83
N THR A 119 10.40 -18.20 10.13
CA THR A 119 11.53 -18.68 10.96
C THR A 119 11.49 -20.19 11.12
N ALA A 120 10.29 -20.77 11.25
CA ALA A 120 10.13 -22.22 11.41
C ALA A 120 10.16 -22.98 10.07
N HIS A 121 9.78 -22.32 8.97
CA HIS A 121 9.63 -22.89 7.64
C HIS A 121 10.28 -21.97 6.59
N PRO A 122 11.60 -21.74 6.63
CA PRO A 122 12.23 -20.79 5.70
C PRO A 122 12.04 -21.20 4.23
N ASP A 123 12.04 -22.50 3.94
CA ASP A 123 11.86 -23.05 2.60
C ASP A 123 10.41 -22.93 2.06
N SER A 124 9.46 -22.39 2.84
CA SER A 124 8.09 -22.14 2.37
C SER A 124 7.89 -20.76 1.75
N PHE A 125 8.88 -19.87 1.86
CA PHE A 125 8.85 -18.59 1.17
C PHE A 125 9.06 -18.81 -0.33
N ASP A 126 8.33 -18.08 -1.17
CA ASP A 126 8.44 -18.21 -2.61
C ASP A 126 9.80 -17.68 -3.10
N GLU A 127 10.69 -18.60 -3.46
CA GLU A 127 12.03 -18.28 -3.99
C GLU A 127 11.98 -17.73 -5.43
N ASP A 128 10.84 -17.81 -6.12
CA ASP A 128 10.70 -17.28 -7.49
C ASP A 128 10.54 -15.74 -7.53
N LEU A 129 10.46 -15.09 -6.36
CA LEU A 129 10.54 -13.63 -6.23
C LEU A 129 11.96 -13.12 -6.51
N GLU A 130 12.31 -12.94 -7.79
CA GLU A 130 13.64 -12.45 -8.21
C GLU A 130 14.04 -11.09 -7.60
N ALA A 131 13.05 -10.29 -7.17
CA ALA A 131 13.24 -8.94 -6.64
C ALA A 131 13.40 -8.87 -5.09
N CYS A 132 13.14 -9.95 -4.36
CA CYS A 132 13.09 -9.95 -2.90
C CYS A 132 13.34 -11.33 -2.30
N GLY A 133 14.26 -11.41 -1.34
CA GLY A 133 14.49 -12.61 -0.57
C GLY A 133 13.67 -12.63 0.72
N LEU A 134 13.59 -13.81 1.36
CA LEU A 134 13.02 -13.93 2.70
C LEU A 134 13.77 -13.05 3.73
N GLU A 135 15.06 -12.83 3.53
CA GLU A 135 15.87 -11.97 4.40
C GLU A 135 15.38 -10.52 4.42
N ASP A 136 15.00 -9.97 3.28
CA ASP A 136 14.47 -8.61 3.16
C ASP A 136 13.14 -8.46 3.92
N VAL A 137 12.25 -9.46 3.81
CA VAL A 137 10.99 -9.50 4.58
C VAL A 137 11.27 -9.54 6.08
N LEU A 138 12.21 -10.39 6.53
CA LEU A 138 12.53 -10.49 7.95
C LEU A 138 13.18 -9.22 8.49
N ASP A 139 14.00 -8.54 7.70
CA ASP A 139 14.59 -7.24 8.03
C ASP A 139 13.51 -6.16 8.18
N ASP A 140 12.55 -6.07 7.26
CA ASP A 140 11.40 -5.16 7.39
C ASP A 140 10.60 -5.44 8.67
N ILE A 141 10.33 -6.71 8.99
CA ILE A 141 9.64 -7.06 10.24
C ILE A 141 10.45 -6.62 11.48
N ASN A 142 11.78 -6.70 11.42
CA ASN A 142 12.66 -6.26 12.51
C ASN A 142 12.65 -4.74 12.70
N LEU A 143 12.49 -3.97 11.62
CA LEU A 143 12.31 -2.52 11.67
C LEU A 143 10.94 -2.14 12.23
N LEU A 144 9.87 -2.77 11.72
CA LEU A 144 8.49 -2.42 12.06
C LEU A 144 8.10 -2.75 13.51
N GLU A 145 8.54 -3.89 14.03
CA GLU A 145 8.11 -4.37 15.35
C GLU A 145 8.29 -3.35 16.49
N PRO A 146 9.49 -2.79 16.76
CA PRO A 146 9.67 -1.86 17.87
C PRO A 146 8.84 -0.59 17.68
N VAL A 147 8.68 -0.12 16.44
CA VAL A 147 7.91 1.07 16.11
C VAL A 147 6.42 0.84 16.36
N LEU A 148 5.87 -0.29 15.92
CA LEU A 148 4.47 -0.64 16.16
C LEU A 148 4.17 -0.84 17.65
N GLN A 149 5.08 -1.47 18.40
CA GLN A 149 4.95 -1.57 19.87
C GLN A 149 4.89 -0.19 20.52
N GLN A 150 5.72 0.75 20.07
CA GLN A 150 5.71 2.13 20.56
C GLN A 150 4.43 2.88 20.15
N ALA A 151 3.96 2.70 18.91
CA ALA A 151 2.72 3.28 18.41
C ALA A 151 1.50 2.83 19.22
N ILE A 152 1.43 1.53 19.58
CA ILE A 152 0.40 0.99 20.48
C ILE A 152 0.47 1.67 21.85
N ALA A 153 1.67 1.80 22.43
CA ALA A 153 1.84 2.44 23.74
C ALA A 153 1.41 3.91 23.73
N ASN A 154 1.59 4.60 22.60
CA ASN A 154 1.19 5.99 22.41
C ASN A 154 -0.28 6.15 22.00
N GLY A 155 -0.94 5.07 21.59
CA GLY A 155 -2.31 5.08 21.05
C GLY A 155 -2.38 5.86 19.73
N GLN A 156 -1.45 5.57 18.83
CA GLN A 156 -1.39 6.09 17.46
C GLN A 156 -2.13 5.15 16.50
N SER A 157 -2.52 5.64 15.32
CA SER A 157 -3.00 4.82 14.20
C SER A 157 -1.94 4.73 13.10
N VAL A 158 -2.05 3.74 12.21
CA VAL A 158 -1.03 3.47 11.18
C VAL A 158 -1.61 3.14 9.82
N HIS A 159 -0.80 3.32 8.78
CA HIS A 159 -0.90 2.65 7.48
C HIS A 159 0.51 2.49 6.87
N LEU A 160 0.62 1.72 5.79
CA LEU A 160 1.80 1.55 4.96
C LEU A 160 1.61 2.33 3.66
N ARG A 161 2.22 3.50 3.54
CA ARG A 161 2.06 4.34 2.34
C ARG A 161 2.95 3.84 1.22
N LEU A 162 2.37 3.69 0.02
CA LEU A 162 3.10 3.41 -1.20
C LEU A 162 3.67 4.71 -1.79
N LEU A 163 4.98 4.77 -1.95
CA LEU A 163 5.71 5.93 -2.47
C LEU A 163 6.49 5.54 -3.73
N SER A 164 6.54 6.42 -4.74
CA SER A 164 7.15 6.18 -6.06
C SER A 164 8.53 6.81 -6.29
#